data_AF-A0A842Q6E5-F1
#
_entry.id   AF-A0A842Q6E5-F1
#
_cell.length_a   1.000
_cell.length_b   1.000
_cell.length_c   1.000
_cell.angle_alpha   90.00
_cell.angle_beta   90.00
_cell.angle_gamma   90.00
#
_symmetry.space_group_name_H-M   'P 1'
#
loop_
_entity.id
_entity.type
_entity.pdbx_description
1 polymer ?
#
loop_
_entity_poly.entity_id
_entity_poly.type
_entity_poly.pdbx_seq_one_letter_code
_entity_poly.pdbx_strand_id
1 'polypeptide(L)'
;MANADDFIGIIDAAANIMYKERQYSNIVGGSITCGFAELKIPQNVVIIGDIHGDLNSLFDILKDMEYEKFLADARNKMIFMGDYIDRG
;
A
#
# COMPACT_ATOMS: atom_id res chain seq x y z
N MET A 1 20.56 7.69 -11.38
CA MET A 1 19.45 7.61 -12.35
C MET A 1 18.80 6.27 -12.12
N ALA A 2 17.50 6.22 -11.80
CA ALA A 2 16.79 4.95 -11.76
C ALA A 2 16.86 4.32 -13.16
N ASN A 3 17.37 3.10 -13.26
CA ASN A 3 17.43 2.34 -14.50
C ASN A 3 16.00 1.90 -14.87
N ALA A 4 15.67 1.84 -16.17
CA ALA A 4 14.45 1.23 -16.65
C ALA A 4 14.28 -0.22 -16.14
N ASP A 5 15.36 -0.99 -16.02
CA ASP A 5 15.33 -2.35 -15.47
C ASP A 5 14.97 -2.35 -13.98
N ASP A 6 15.48 -1.38 -13.21
CA ASP A 6 15.15 -1.25 -11.78
C ASP A 6 13.65 -0.92 -11.61
N PHE A 7 13.14 -0.03 -12.46
CA PHE A 7 11.73 0.34 -12.48
C PHE A 7 10.84 -0.87 -12.82
N ILE A 8 11.18 -1.61 -13.87
CA ILE A 8 10.46 -2.83 -14.26
C ILE A 8 10.51 -3.86 -13.12
N GLY A 9 11.67 -4.04 -12.48
CA GLY A 9 11.83 -4.94 -11.35
C GLY A 9 10.92 -4.60 -10.17
N ILE A 10 10.75 -3.31 -9.85
CA ILE A 10 9.83 -2.85 -8.80
C ILE A 10 8.38 -3.15 -9.16
N ILE A 11 7.98 -2.86 -10.41
CA ILE A 11 6.61 -3.11 -10.89
C ILE A 11 6.28 -4.61 -10.86
N ASP A 12 7.20 -5.46 -11.34
CA ASP A 12 7.01 -6.92 -11.35
C ASP A 12 6.92 -7.48 -9.93
N ALA A 13 7.75 -6.97 -9.01
CA ALA A 13 7.69 -7.36 -7.60
C ALA A 13 6.34 -7.01 -6.97
N ALA A 14 5.85 -5.78 -7.20
CA ALA A 14 4.55 -5.33 -6.71
C ALA A 14 3.40 -6.16 -7.30
N ALA A 15 3.41 -6.39 -8.61
CA ALA A 15 2.40 -7.21 -9.30
C ALA A 15 2.37 -8.64 -8.77
N ASN A 16 3.53 -9.24 -8.50
CA ASN A 16 3.62 -10.60 -7.95
C ASN A 16 3.10 -10.69 -6.52
N ILE A 17 3.36 -9.68 -5.67
CA ILE A 17 2.80 -9.60 -4.32
C ILE A 17 1.27 -9.58 -4.41
N MET A 18 0.71 -8.67 -5.20
CA MET A 18 -0.75 -8.56 -5.41
C MET A 18 -1.35 -9.86 -5.95
N TYR A 19 -0.67 -10.54 -6.88
CA TYR A 19 -1.13 -11.82 -7.42
C TYR A 19 -1.23 -12.90 -6.34
N LYS A 20 -0.22 -13.00 -5.46
CA LYS A 20 -0.22 -13.96 -4.34
C LYS A 20 -1.29 -13.64 -3.32
N GLU A 21 -1.45 -12.37 -2.97
CA GLU A 21 -2.48 -11.90 -2.03
C GLU A 21 -3.91 -12.16 -2.53
N ARG A 22 -4.13 -12.14 -3.85
CA ARG A 22 -5.42 -12.51 -4.46
C ARG A 22 -5.73 -14.00 -4.36
N GLN A 23 -4.76 -14.88 -4.20
CA GLN A 23 -5.03 -16.30 -3.98
C GLN A 23 -5.40 -16.52 -2.52
N TYR A 24 -4.43 -16.36 -1.63
CA TYR A 24 -4.58 -16.38 -0.19
C TYR A 24 -3.25 -15.93 0.43
N SER A 25 -3.30 -14.97 1.34
CA SER A 25 -2.12 -14.54 2.08
C SER A 25 -2.46 -14.24 3.53
N ASN A 26 -1.55 -14.61 4.43
CA ASN A 26 -1.61 -14.21 5.82
C ASN A 26 -0.84 -12.91 6.00
N ILE A 27 -1.48 -11.93 6.63
CA ILE A 27 -0.84 -10.67 7.01
C ILE A 27 -0.83 -10.56 8.53
N VAL A 28 0.08 -9.76 9.09
CA VAL A 28 0.09 -9.54 10.53
C VAL A 28 -1.23 -8.87 10.95
N GLY A 29 -2.02 -9.56 11.77
CA GLY A 29 -3.32 -9.09 12.23
C GLY A 29 -4.48 -9.35 11.28
N GLY A 30 -4.33 -10.21 10.27
CA GLY A 30 -5.40 -10.49 9.31
C GLY A 30 -5.09 -11.52 8.23
N SER A 31 -5.94 -11.57 7.21
CA SER A 31 -5.71 -12.37 6.00
C SER A 31 -6.32 -11.68 4.78
N ILE A 32 -5.77 -11.98 3.60
CA ILE A 32 -6.31 -11.56 2.32
C ILE A 32 -6.72 -12.80 1.54
N THR A 33 -7.97 -12.83 1.06
CA THR A 33 -8.53 -13.93 0.28
C THR A 33 -9.31 -13.37 -0.90
N CYS A 34 -8.95 -13.71 -2.14
CA CYS A 34 -9.67 -13.26 -3.34
C CYS A 34 -9.87 -11.73 -3.43
N GLY A 35 -8.93 -10.94 -2.90
CA GLY A 35 -9.02 -9.48 -2.84
C GLY A 35 -9.85 -8.92 -1.67
N PHE A 36 -10.38 -9.78 -0.79
CA PHE A 36 -11.00 -9.38 0.47
C PHE A 36 -9.96 -9.38 1.58
N ALA A 37 -9.72 -8.21 2.19
CA ALA A 37 -8.84 -8.08 3.35
C ALA A 37 -9.65 -8.16 4.65
N GLU A 38 -9.44 -9.24 5.41
CA GLU A 38 -9.96 -9.39 6.77
C GLU A 38 -8.91 -8.89 7.77
N LEU A 39 -9.22 -7.81 8.50
CA LEU A 39 -8.38 -7.27 9.56
C LEU A 39 -8.98 -7.64 10.91
N LYS A 40 -8.33 -8.57 11.64
CA LYS A 40 -8.88 -9.11 12.88
C LYS A 40 -8.68 -8.15 14.06
N ILE A 41 -7.48 -7.58 14.22
CA ILE A 41 -7.18 -6.59 15.27
C ILE A 41 -6.01 -5.70 14.78
N PRO A 42 -6.24 -4.70 13.92
CA PRO A 42 -5.22 -3.70 13.64
C PRO A 42 -5.00 -2.81 14.86
N GLN A 43 -3.76 -2.41 15.13
CA GLN A 43 -3.46 -1.47 16.21
C GLN A 43 -3.91 -0.06 15.82
N ASN A 44 -3.61 0.36 14.59
CA ASN A 44 -4.11 1.58 13.96
C ASN A 44 -4.33 1.32 12.46
N VAL A 45 -5.27 2.04 11.86
CA VAL A 45 -5.52 2.00 10.41
C VAL A 45 -5.57 3.41 9.86
N VAL A 46 -4.88 3.65 8.76
CA VAL A 46 -5.02 4.85 7.93
C VAL A 46 -5.60 4.43 6.59
N ILE A 47 -6.65 5.12 6.17
CA ILE A 47 -7.31 4.93 4.87
C ILE A 47 -7.04 6.18 4.04
N ILE A 48 -6.46 6.00 2.87
CA ILE A 48 -6.13 7.06 1.92
C ILE A 48 -7.05 6.88 0.72
N GLY A 49 -7.81 7.93 0.42
CA GLY A 49 -8.68 7.98 -0.76
C GLY A 49 -7.88 8.21 -2.04
N ASP A 50 -8.57 8.73 -3.04
CA ASP A 50 -7.99 8.94 -4.37
C ASP A 50 -6.82 9.95 -4.32
N ILE A 51 -5.79 9.67 -5.11
CA ILE A 51 -4.60 10.53 -5.26
C ILE A 51 -4.61 11.26 -6.59
N HIS A 52 -5.18 10.66 -7.65
CA HIS A 52 -5.28 11.24 -9.00
C HIS A 52 -3.95 11.89 -9.45
N GLY A 53 -2.83 11.20 -9.25
CA GLY A 53 -1.49 11.68 -9.67
C GLY A 53 -0.88 12.84 -8.87
N ASP A 54 -1.55 13.39 -7.84
CA ASP A 54 -0.97 14.47 -7.02
C ASP A 54 0.09 13.95 -6.04
N LEU A 55 1.33 13.92 -6.53
CA LEU A 55 2.48 13.47 -5.75
C LEU A 55 2.82 14.39 -4.57
N ASN A 56 2.52 15.69 -4.65
CA ASN A 56 2.81 16.61 -3.54
C ASN A 56 1.90 16.29 -2.35
N SER A 57 0.59 16.15 -2.61
CA SER A 57 -0.36 15.71 -1.59
C SER A 57 0.00 14.34 -1.01
N LEU A 58 0.42 13.39 -1.86
CA LEU A 58 0.88 12.09 -1.37
C LEU A 58 2.08 12.22 -0.42
N PHE A 59 3.10 13.01 -0.77
CA PHE A 59 4.27 13.20 0.09
C PHE A 59 3.94 13.92 1.39
N ASP A 60 3.05 14.93 1.35
CA ASP A 60 2.60 15.64 2.55
C ASP A 60 1.83 14.68 3.49
N ILE A 61 0.90 13.87 2.96
CA ILE A 61 0.18 12.85 3.74
C ILE A 61 1.17 11.89 4.41
N LEU A 62 2.10 11.32 3.64
CA LEU A 62 3.08 10.34 4.15
C LEU A 62 3.99 10.94 5.22
N LYS A 63 4.40 12.19 5.05
CA LYS A 63 5.24 12.93 5.98
C LYS A 63 4.49 13.25 7.27
N ASP A 64 3.29 13.81 7.17
CA ASP A 64 2.48 14.24 8.31
C ASP A 64 2.11 13.07 9.24
N MET A 65 1.93 11.88 8.66
CA MET A 65 1.64 10.67 9.44
C MET A 65 2.87 9.92 9.94
N GLU A 66 4.09 10.42 9.66
CA GLU A 66 5.36 9.73 9.95
C GLU A 66 5.34 8.26 9.47
N TYR A 67 5.00 8.02 8.20
CA TYR A 67 4.61 6.68 7.71
C TYR A 67 5.59 5.55 8.05
N GLU A 68 6.91 5.81 8.06
CA GLU A 68 7.93 4.82 8.41
C GLU A 68 7.80 4.35 9.87
N LYS A 69 7.62 5.30 10.80
CA LYS A 69 7.41 5.03 12.23
C LYS A 69 6.06 4.38 12.46
N PHE A 70 5.03 4.80 11.71
CA PHE A 70 3.72 4.17 11.75
C PHE A 70 3.77 2.71 11.31
N LEU A 71 4.43 2.41 10.17
CA LEU A 71 4.51 1.06 9.61
C LEU A 71 5.58 0.18 10.27
N ALA A 72 6.41 0.73 11.16
CA ALA A 72 7.35 -0.06 11.96
C ALA A 72 6.65 -1.09 12.88
N ASP A 73 5.41 -0.82 13.29
CA ASP A 73 4.55 -1.84 13.91
C ASP A 73 3.74 -2.54 12.81
N ALA A 74 4.06 -3.81 12.55
CA ALA A 74 3.38 -4.62 11.54
C ALA A 74 1.87 -4.79 11.79
N ARG A 75 1.32 -4.43 12.96
CA ARG A 75 -0.11 -4.41 13.24
C ARG A 75 -0.81 -3.16 12.72
N ASN A 76 -0.08 -2.06 12.51
CA ASN A 76 -0.60 -0.88 11.83
C ASN A 76 -0.83 -1.18 10.35
N LYS A 77 -1.85 -0.56 9.75
CA LYS A 77 -2.24 -0.77 8.35
C LYS A 77 -2.46 0.56 7.64
N MET A 78 -1.93 0.66 6.43
CA MET A 78 -2.21 1.73 5.48
C MET A 78 -2.93 1.12 4.30
N ILE A 79 -4.09 1.66 3.95
CA ILE A 79 -4.94 1.16 2.87
C ILE A 79 -5.18 2.31 1.91
N PHE A 80 -4.79 2.14 0.66
CA PHE A 80 -5.20 3.05 -0.40
C PHE A 80 -6.43 2.49 -1.12
N MET A 81 -7.37 3.36 -1.46
CA MET A 81 -8.68 2.96 -2.01
C MET A 81 -8.76 2.92 -3.55
N GLY A 82 -7.65 3.12 -4.26
CA GLY A 82 -7.62 3.16 -5.74
C GLY A 82 -7.35 4.57 -6.28
N ASP A 83 -7.66 4.77 -7.56
CA ASP A 83 -7.54 6.06 -8.26
C ASP A 83 -6.20 6.78 -8.01
N TYR A 84 -5.12 6.02 -8.23
CA TYR A 84 -3.74 6.47 -8.06
C TYR A 84 -3.27 7.38 -9.19
N ILE A 85 -3.80 7.16 -10.39
CA ILE A 85 -3.36 7.75 -11.66
C ILE A 85 -4.48 8.57 -12.28
N ASP A 86 -4.13 9.27 -13.37
CA ASP A 86 -4.96 10.22 -14.11
C ASP A 86 -5.15 11.59 -13.41
N ARG A 87 -5.33 12.64 -14.22
CA ARG A 87 -5.63 14.05 -13.85
C ARG A 87 -4.54 14.89 -13.16
N GLY A 88 -3.53 14.26 -12.56
CA GLY A 88 -2.36 14.91 -11.97
C GLY A 88 -1.28 15.33 -12.95
#